data_AF-A0A8S4NNP8-F1
#
_entry.id   AF-A0A8S4NNP8-F1
#
_cell.length_a   1.000
_cell.length_b   1.000
_cell.length_c   1.000
_cell.angle_alpha   90.00
_cell.angle_beta   90.00
_cell.angle_gamma   90.00
#
_symmetry.space_group_name_H-M   'P 1'
#
loop_
_entity.id
_entity.type
_entity.pdbx_description
1 polymer ?
#
loop_
_entity_poly.entity_id
_entity_poly.type
_entity_poly.pdbx_seq_one_letter_code
_entity_poly.pdbx_strand_id
1 'polypeptide(L)'
;MSDTNKIETLVHPISVCPGLPGVLYIADVQKKSILKAIPQYPVVVESHHINLSNPSFITYVAVVLYVIDDQKLYYEDIEKSSILAISKLKHAELVQQLELRNLAVPHTVPPMKKALVKWQHEHDVNEYRQRTLHLVAEVGDVNCVAGYGNHGNMDNFSTLYTTCIGCIKEFRAVSNGVKLQLNLTRSLQLNLQNPTGLTLKENNIYIADSNIETGGLVRVFWPTSDVNVLLKNNSNRCGRIYSVAIQDTDIIYTDVAKCMVKKYADGVSERITGSWPCDYPSDGCEETSCHVQQTGVCLIGNSIILTDSGCGAVKLISPLTGYIHYLQNLGDIYRCFGVHSPAMNVERAYTLLQEVAVFFRKMVEDCRTAHPLSPTRLLQGPDGVPAEKTIKTIETNVLALSEFIATIGELNPNILPNIDSKPLTSLINEHFHHRLRQIYDMPDMLQLARTFSSAVDEFLKKSTECGYLYNTSRKDSYYEQPVGLVAFNMLPKLPLPTDEKAKFKP
;
A
#
# COMPACT_ATOMS: atom_id res chain seq x y z
N MET A 1 -13.48 -11.35 6.49
CA MET A 1 -13.35 -9.88 6.49
C MET A 1 -12.45 -9.48 7.65
N SER A 2 -11.64 -8.41 7.54
CA SER A 2 -10.86 -7.94 8.69
C SER A 2 -11.80 -7.39 9.75
N ASP A 3 -11.39 -7.35 11.03
CA ASP A 3 -12.20 -6.75 12.09
C ASP A 3 -12.52 -5.27 11.87
N THR A 4 -11.72 -4.62 11.01
CA THR A 4 -11.77 -3.18 10.72
C THR A 4 -12.52 -2.82 9.44
N ASN A 5 -12.66 -3.76 8.49
CA ASN A 5 -13.38 -3.58 7.23
C ASN A 5 -14.69 -4.37 7.28
N LYS A 6 -15.70 -3.76 7.89
CA LYS A 6 -17.05 -4.29 8.05
C LYS A 6 -18.03 -3.45 7.23
N ILE A 7 -19.22 -4.00 7.04
CA ILE A 7 -20.35 -3.23 6.52
C ILE A 7 -20.51 -1.98 7.41
N GLU A 8 -20.76 -0.81 6.80
CA GLU A 8 -20.83 0.51 7.46
C GLU A 8 -19.50 1.10 7.99
N THR A 9 -18.34 0.47 7.74
CA THR A 9 -17.05 1.13 7.96
C THR A 9 -16.98 2.42 7.13
N LEU A 10 -17.39 2.33 5.87
CA LEU A 10 -17.65 3.44 4.96
C LEU A 10 -19.16 3.66 4.86
N VAL A 11 -19.58 4.92 4.79
CA VAL A 11 -21.00 5.29 4.70
C VAL A 11 -21.23 6.21 3.51
N HIS A 12 -20.43 7.28 3.38
CA HIS A 12 -20.51 8.18 2.23
C HIS A 12 -19.11 8.63 1.79
N PRO A 13 -18.27 7.71 1.27
CA PRO A 13 -16.96 8.03 0.76
C PRO A 13 -17.09 8.85 -0.53
N ILE A 14 -16.46 10.01 -0.61
CA ILE A 14 -16.61 10.91 -1.77
C ILE A 14 -15.31 11.23 -2.51
N SER A 15 -14.17 10.99 -1.87
CA SER A 15 -12.86 11.26 -2.45
C SER A 15 -11.88 10.21 -1.97
N VAL A 16 -10.97 9.82 -2.85
CA VAL A 16 -9.94 8.83 -2.60
C VAL A 16 -8.65 9.26 -3.29
N CYS A 17 -7.51 9.06 -2.63
CA CYS A 17 -6.21 9.28 -3.25
C CYS A 17 -5.18 8.24 -2.76
N PRO A 18 -4.21 7.86 -3.62
CA PRO A 18 -3.08 7.06 -3.18
C PRO A 18 -2.18 7.88 -2.27
N GLY A 19 -1.68 7.26 -1.20
CA GLY A 19 -0.69 7.84 -0.29
C GLY A 19 0.71 7.28 -0.56
N LEU A 20 1.41 6.95 0.53
CA LEU A 20 2.58 6.08 0.47
C LEU A 20 2.22 4.72 -0.17
N PRO A 21 3.19 3.98 -0.73
CA PRO A 21 2.94 2.65 -1.29
C PRO A 21 2.19 1.75 -0.31
N GLY A 22 1.13 1.09 -0.81
CA GLY A 22 0.24 0.26 0.02
C GLY A 22 -0.71 1.04 0.93
N VAL A 23 -0.94 2.34 0.68
CA VAL A 23 -1.87 3.16 1.45
C VAL A 23 -2.84 3.91 0.54
N LEU A 24 -4.12 3.84 0.87
CA LEU A 24 -5.19 4.66 0.32
C LEU A 24 -5.75 5.56 1.43
N TYR A 25 -5.95 6.83 1.11
CA TYR A 25 -6.73 7.74 1.95
C TYR A 25 -8.11 7.92 1.35
N ILE A 26 -9.14 7.95 2.19
CA ILE A 26 -10.54 8.05 1.79
C ILE A 26 -11.22 9.12 2.64
N ALA A 27 -11.86 10.10 2.01
CA ALA A 27 -12.68 11.09 2.70
C ALA A 27 -14.13 10.61 2.75
N ASP A 28 -14.69 10.50 3.96
CA ASP A 28 -16.09 10.12 4.19
C ASP A 28 -16.82 11.27 4.89
N VAL A 29 -17.74 11.91 4.16
CA VAL A 29 -18.46 13.09 4.63
C VAL A 29 -19.43 12.76 5.74
N GLN A 30 -20.10 11.61 5.66
CA GLN A 30 -21.11 11.25 6.65
C GLN A 30 -20.46 10.79 7.96
N LYS A 31 -19.30 10.12 7.88
CA LYS A 31 -18.48 9.81 9.05
C LYS A 31 -17.69 11.02 9.57
N LYS A 32 -17.61 12.11 8.80
CA LYS A 32 -16.82 13.30 9.14
C LYS A 32 -15.36 12.94 9.44
N SER A 33 -14.80 12.08 8.61
CA SER A 33 -13.49 11.48 8.85
C SER A 33 -12.70 11.28 7.56
N ILE A 34 -11.39 11.15 7.74
CA ILE A 34 -10.50 10.55 6.74
C ILE A 34 -10.12 9.19 7.25
N LEU A 35 -10.27 8.19 6.39
CA LEU A 35 -9.92 6.81 6.66
C LEU A 35 -8.67 6.45 5.88
N LYS A 36 -7.84 5.60 6.48
CA LYS A 36 -6.65 5.02 5.87
C LYS A 36 -6.94 3.54 5.59
N ALA A 37 -6.94 3.16 4.32
CA ALA A 37 -7.08 1.78 3.90
C ALA A 37 -5.72 1.21 3.48
N ILE A 38 -5.39 0.02 4.00
CA ILE A 38 -4.23 -0.78 3.63
C ILE A 38 -4.75 -1.96 2.81
N PRO A 39 -4.52 -2.00 1.48
CA PRO A 39 -5.11 -2.96 0.56
C PRO A 39 -4.39 -4.33 0.61
N GLN A 40 -4.11 -4.83 1.81
CA GLN A 40 -3.72 -6.22 2.04
C GLN A 40 -4.97 -7.11 2.08
N TYR A 41 -4.81 -8.44 2.10
CA TYR A 41 -5.95 -9.35 2.26
C TYR A 41 -5.97 -9.98 3.66
N PRO A 42 -7.03 -9.78 4.47
CA PRO A 42 -8.17 -8.87 4.24
C PRO A 42 -7.78 -7.40 4.39
N VAL A 43 -8.48 -6.49 3.67
CA VAL A 43 -8.20 -5.05 3.71
C VAL A 43 -8.38 -4.52 5.13
N VAL A 44 -7.43 -3.73 5.60
CA VAL A 44 -7.48 -3.07 6.91
C VAL A 44 -7.86 -1.61 6.70
N VAL A 45 -8.82 -1.12 7.48
CA VAL A 45 -9.31 0.26 7.38
C VAL A 45 -9.27 0.91 8.76
N GLU A 46 -8.49 1.96 8.89
CA GLU A 46 -8.27 2.66 10.15
C GLU A 46 -8.77 4.11 10.04
N SER A 47 -9.24 4.66 11.16
CA SER A 47 -9.51 6.10 11.21
C SER A 47 -8.19 6.86 11.26
N HIS A 48 -8.00 7.75 10.29
CA HIS A 48 -6.80 8.59 10.19
C HIS A 48 -7.04 9.97 10.80
N HIS A 49 -8.16 10.61 10.44
CA HIS A 49 -8.68 11.83 11.09
C HIS A 49 -10.16 11.67 11.39
N ILE A 50 -10.61 12.23 12.51
CA ILE A 50 -12.01 12.22 12.95
C ILE A 50 -12.46 13.62 13.36
N ASN A 51 -13.77 13.82 13.47
CA ASN A 51 -14.39 15.09 13.88
C ASN A 51 -14.07 16.26 12.93
N LEU A 52 -14.00 15.98 11.64
CA LEU A 52 -13.94 16.98 10.58
C LEU A 52 -15.33 17.63 10.41
N SER A 53 -15.40 18.77 9.73
CA SER A 53 -16.68 19.44 9.51
C SER A 53 -17.45 18.83 8.34
N ASN A 54 -16.81 18.82 7.17
CA ASN A 54 -17.25 18.31 5.88
C ASN A 54 -16.02 18.04 4.97
N PRO A 55 -15.34 16.87 5.11
CA PRO A 55 -14.16 16.54 4.33
C PRO A 55 -14.53 16.26 2.87
N SER A 56 -14.43 17.26 2.00
CA SER A 56 -14.97 17.24 0.63
C SER A 56 -14.00 16.69 -0.42
N PHE A 57 -12.70 16.78 -0.19
CA PHE A 57 -11.69 16.36 -1.17
C PHE A 57 -10.35 16.06 -0.49
N ILE A 58 -9.62 15.10 -1.01
CA ILE A 58 -8.25 14.79 -0.58
C ILE A 58 -7.31 14.60 -1.75
N THR A 59 -6.06 15.00 -1.58
CA THR A 59 -4.99 14.69 -2.53
C THR A 59 -3.67 14.52 -1.79
N TYR A 60 -2.79 13.69 -2.32
CA TYR A 60 -1.48 13.44 -1.74
C TYR A 60 -0.42 13.91 -2.72
N VAL A 61 0.38 14.89 -2.32
CA VAL A 61 1.40 15.51 -3.16
C VAL A 61 2.67 15.61 -2.36
N ALA A 62 3.71 14.91 -2.82
CA ALA A 62 5.07 15.00 -2.28
C ALA A 62 5.06 14.82 -0.74
N VAL A 63 4.64 13.64 -0.28
CA VAL A 63 4.50 13.24 1.14
C VAL A 63 3.56 14.05 2.04
N VAL A 64 2.87 15.04 1.49
CA VAL A 64 1.88 15.83 2.20
C VAL A 64 0.48 15.43 1.75
N LEU A 65 -0.37 15.09 2.72
CA LEU A 65 -1.80 14.88 2.49
C LEU A 65 -2.52 16.23 2.62
N TYR A 66 -3.10 16.70 1.54
CA TYR A 66 -3.95 17.89 1.51
C TYR A 66 -5.42 17.48 1.63
N VAL A 67 -6.15 18.20 2.46
CA VAL A 67 -7.54 17.92 2.82
C VAL A 67 -8.35 19.18 2.65
N ILE A 68 -9.44 19.12 1.90
CA ILE A 68 -10.45 20.17 1.91
C ILE A 68 -11.52 19.76 2.93
N ASP A 69 -11.69 20.58 3.95
CA ASP A 69 -12.70 20.41 5.00
C ASP A 69 -13.47 21.73 5.16
N ASP A 70 -14.79 21.71 4.91
CA ASP A 70 -15.64 22.90 4.94
C ASP A 70 -15.08 24.04 4.05
N GLN A 71 -14.72 23.67 2.81
CA GLN A 71 -14.14 24.55 1.78
C GLN A 71 -12.80 25.21 2.16
N LYS A 72 -12.18 24.82 3.28
CA LYS A 72 -10.85 25.27 3.70
C LYS A 72 -9.82 24.20 3.41
N LEU A 73 -8.63 24.63 3.01
CA LEU A 73 -7.52 23.74 2.71
C LEU A 73 -6.64 23.52 3.94
N TYR A 74 -6.57 22.26 4.38
CA TYR A 74 -5.70 21.76 5.42
C TYR A 74 -4.62 20.85 4.83
N TYR A 75 -3.58 20.60 5.61
CA TYR A 75 -2.54 19.64 5.26
C TYR A 75 -2.06 18.84 6.47
N GLU A 76 -1.53 17.67 6.19
CA GLU A 76 -0.74 16.86 7.11
C GLU A 76 0.54 16.40 6.42
N ASP A 77 1.68 16.67 7.04
CA ASP A 77 2.99 16.18 6.60
C ASP A 77 3.19 14.75 7.13
N ILE A 78 2.93 13.76 6.27
CA ILE A 78 2.89 12.33 6.65
C ILE A 78 4.25 11.83 7.14
N GLU A 79 5.33 12.27 6.50
CA GLU A 79 6.69 11.84 6.86
C GLU A 79 7.39 12.78 7.85
N LYS A 80 6.75 13.90 8.23
CA LYS A 80 7.33 14.95 9.10
C LYS A 80 8.63 15.50 8.52
N SER A 81 8.71 15.61 7.20
CA SER A 81 9.89 16.03 6.45
C SER A 81 9.81 17.50 6.00
N SER A 82 8.62 18.08 5.99
CA SER A 82 8.37 19.49 5.69
C SER A 82 8.68 20.39 6.89
N ILE A 83 8.56 19.89 8.11
CA ILE A 83 8.89 20.64 9.34
C ILE A 83 10.37 20.47 9.70
N LEU A 84 11.03 21.56 10.10
CA LEU A 84 12.46 21.55 10.39
C LEU A 84 12.76 20.69 11.64
N ALA A 85 13.39 19.54 11.44
CA ALA A 85 13.84 18.65 12.51
C ALA A 85 15.17 19.15 13.12
N ILE A 86 15.11 20.16 13.98
CA ILE A 86 16.29 20.84 14.57
C ILE A 86 17.29 19.85 15.21
N SER A 87 16.80 18.75 15.80
CA SER A 87 17.65 17.74 16.42
C SER A 87 18.60 17.05 15.43
N LYS A 88 18.18 16.90 14.17
CA LYS A 88 18.91 16.21 13.09
C LYS A 88 19.88 17.11 12.32
N LEU A 89 19.78 18.44 12.50
CA LEU A 89 20.62 19.38 11.77
C LEU A 89 22.09 19.34 12.23
N LYS A 90 22.99 19.35 11.25
CA LYS A 90 24.43 19.53 11.41
C LYS A 90 24.79 21.00 11.57
N HIS A 91 26.03 21.29 12.00
CA HIS A 91 26.49 22.66 12.27
C HIS A 91 26.27 23.62 11.09
N ALA A 92 26.67 23.24 9.87
CA ALA A 92 26.49 24.09 8.68
C ALA A 92 25.01 24.38 8.38
N GLU A 93 24.14 23.38 8.52
CA GLU A 93 22.69 23.52 8.30
C GLU A 93 22.07 24.42 9.38
N LEU A 94 22.52 24.32 10.63
CA LEU A 94 22.08 25.21 11.71
C LEU A 94 22.43 26.67 11.42
N VAL A 95 23.63 26.95 10.91
CA VAL A 95 24.04 28.31 10.52
C VAL A 95 23.14 28.84 9.41
N GLN A 96 22.93 28.08 8.34
CA GLN A 96 22.07 28.47 7.23
C GLN A 96 20.63 28.75 7.68
N GLN A 97 20.06 27.91 8.55
CA GLN A 97 18.69 28.08 9.04
C GLN A 97 18.54 29.30 9.97
N LEU A 98 19.60 29.70 10.68
CA LEU A 98 19.62 30.93 11.48
C LEU A 98 19.69 32.17 10.60
N GLU A 99 20.54 32.15 9.57
CA GLU A 99 20.67 33.23 8.58
C GLU A 99 19.34 33.46 7.85
N LEU A 100 18.69 32.39 7.37
CA LEU A 100 17.37 32.46 6.72
C LEU A 100 16.28 33.09 7.60
N ARG A 101 16.45 33.05 8.92
CA ARG A 101 15.48 33.58 9.91
C ARG A 101 15.97 34.85 10.61
N ASN A 102 17.11 35.40 10.19
CA ASN A 102 17.75 36.57 10.78
C ASN A 102 17.95 36.44 12.31
N LEU A 103 18.36 35.26 12.79
CA LEU A 103 18.60 34.98 14.21
C LEU A 103 20.08 35.10 14.55
N ALA A 104 20.46 36.12 15.32
CA ALA A 104 21.84 36.35 15.74
C ALA A 104 22.14 35.64 17.08
N VAL A 105 22.88 34.53 17.02
CA VAL A 105 23.35 33.77 18.19
C VAL A 105 24.77 33.24 17.99
N PRO A 106 25.51 32.92 19.07
CA PRO A 106 26.84 32.32 18.94
C PRO A 106 26.80 31.03 18.10
N HIS A 107 27.74 30.88 17.16
CA HIS A 107 27.85 29.74 16.24
C HIS A 107 28.36 28.44 16.90
N THR A 108 27.89 28.15 18.10
CA THR A 108 28.08 26.86 18.78
C THR A 108 26.77 26.09 18.75
N VAL A 109 26.83 24.76 18.61
CA VAL A 109 25.63 23.93 18.37
C VAL A 109 24.51 24.14 19.42
N PRO A 110 24.80 24.18 20.74
CA PRO A 110 23.72 24.28 21.73
C PRO A 110 22.93 25.60 21.68
N PRO A 111 23.56 26.80 21.64
CA PRO A 111 22.85 28.07 21.44
C PRO A 111 22.04 28.12 20.14
N MET A 112 22.60 27.62 19.03
CA MET A 112 21.91 27.59 17.73
C MET A 112 20.62 26.77 17.78
N LYS A 113 20.69 25.54 18.32
CA LYS A 113 19.50 24.69 18.50
C LYS A 113 18.47 25.35 19.41
N LYS A 114 18.90 25.95 20.53
CA LYS A 114 18.00 26.62 21.47
C LYS A 114 17.27 27.81 20.82
N ALA A 115 17.97 28.60 20.02
CA ALA A 115 17.39 29.75 19.31
C ALA A 115 16.33 29.32 18.28
N LEU A 116 16.63 28.30 17.48
CA LEU A 116 15.69 27.76 16.50
C LEU A 116 14.46 27.13 17.17
N VAL A 117 14.62 26.41 18.29
CA VAL A 117 13.48 25.83 19.04
C VAL A 117 12.59 26.93 19.61
N LYS A 118 13.20 28.00 20.15
CA LYS A 118 12.49 29.17 20.65
C LYS A 118 11.71 29.85 19.51
N TRP A 119 12.36 30.08 18.38
CA TRP A 119 11.74 30.67 17.20
C TRP A 119 10.56 29.83 16.68
N GLN A 120 10.71 28.50 16.61
CA GLN A 120 9.62 27.60 16.23
C GLN A 120 8.42 27.74 17.17
N HIS A 121 8.64 27.81 18.49
CA HIS A 121 7.56 28.02 19.46
C HIS A 121 6.87 29.38 19.31
N GLU A 122 7.62 30.43 19.00
CA GLU A 122 7.06 31.79 18.81
C GLU A 122 6.27 31.93 17.51
N HIS A 123 6.61 31.14 16.48
CA HIS A 123 5.98 31.20 15.14
C HIS A 123 4.99 30.07 14.87
N ASP A 124 4.79 29.18 15.85
CA ASP A 124 3.69 28.23 15.88
C ASP A 124 2.43 28.94 16.38
N VAL A 125 1.72 29.62 15.45
CA VAL A 125 0.57 30.49 15.75
C VAL A 125 -0.71 29.70 16.10
N ASN A 126 -0.68 28.36 16.15
CA ASN A 126 -1.91 27.58 16.37
C ASN A 126 -2.06 27.06 17.81
N GLU A 127 -2.97 27.71 18.54
CA GLU A 127 -3.49 27.32 19.86
C GLU A 127 -4.22 25.96 19.92
N TYR A 128 -4.37 25.22 18.83
CA TYR A 128 -5.08 23.92 18.82
C TYR A 128 -4.12 22.72 18.75
N ARG A 129 -3.46 22.43 19.89
CA ARG A 129 -2.56 21.28 20.11
C ARG A 129 -3.21 19.88 20.03
N GLN A 130 -4.36 19.71 19.38
CA GLN A 130 -5.04 18.41 19.28
C GLN A 130 -5.30 17.94 17.84
N ARG A 131 -5.02 18.75 16.81
CA ARG A 131 -5.23 18.37 15.41
C ARG A 131 -3.90 18.17 14.69
N THR A 132 -3.72 17.01 14.07
CA THR A 132 -2.63 16.69 13.13
C THR A 132 -2.79 17.40 11.78
N LEU A 133 -3.99 17.90 11.48
CA LEU A 133 -4.27 18.74 10.32
C LEU A 133 -4.02 20.21 10.62
N HIS A 134 -3.19 20.83 9.80
CA HIS A 134 -2.82 22.24 9.89
C HIS A 134 -3.52 23.03 8.77
N LEU A 135 -4.08 24.19 9.09
CA LEU A 135 -4.69 25.07 8.08
C LEU A 135 -3.62 25.71 7.20
N VAL A 136 -3.76 25.60 5.87
CA VAL A 136 -2.83 26.18 4.90
C VAL A 136 -3.25 27.61 4.50
N ALA A 137 -3.37 28.52 5.48
CA ALA A 137 -3.92 29.87 5.29
C ALA A 137 -5.36 29.91 4.70
N GLU A 138 -6.04 31.07 4.77
CA GLU A 138 -7.40 31.24 4.26
C GLU A 138 -7.37 31.36 2.72
N VAL A 139 -7.31 30.24 2.02
CA VAL A 139 -7.31 30.16 0.55
C VAL A 139 -8.68 30.56 -0.07
N GLY A 140 -9.70 30.76 0.77
CA GLY A 140 -11.10 30.97 0.38
C GLY A 140 -11.78 29.65 -0.03
N ASP A 141 -13.01 29.73 -0.54
CA ASP A 141 -13.83 28.56 -0.86
C ASP A 141 -13.19 27.63 -1.90
N VAL A 142 -12.50 26.59 -1.45
CA VAL A 142 -11.84 25.60 -2.30
C VAL A 142 -12.73 24.38 -2.49
N ASN A 143 -12.86 23.90 -3.73
CA ASN A 143 -13.62 22.70 -4.05
C ASN A 143 -12.72 21.47 -4.28
N CYS A 144 -11.64 21.63 -5.05
CA CYS A 144 -10.72 20.53 -5.39
C CYS A 144 -9.27 21.02 -5.38
N VAL A 145 -8.34 20.08 -5.18
CA VAL A 145 -6.91 20.36 -5.17
C VAL A 145 -6.12 19.23 -5.84
N ALA A 146 -5.13 19.60 -6.65
CA ALA A 146 -4.17 18.68 -7.25
C ALA A 146 -2.83 19.37 -7.31
N GLY A 147 -1.74 18.62 -7.37
CA GLY A 147 -0.43 19.22 -7.43
C GLY A 147 0.65 18.25 -7.87
N TYR A 148 1.82 18.82 -8.08
CA TYR A 148 3.06 18.07 -8.20
C TYR A 148 4.05 18.67 -7.21
N GLY A 149 4.98 17.86 -6.73
CA GLY A 149 6.05 18.33 -5.86
C GLY A 149 7.24 17.43 -5.97
N ASN A 150 8.41 17.98 -5.68
CA ASN A 150 9.65 17.25 -5.71
C ASN A 150 10.15 17.12 -4.27
N HIS A 151 10.18 15.89 -3.74
CA HIS A 151 10.79 15.63 -2.44
C HIS A 151 12.26 15.26 -2.65
N GLY A 152 13.09 16.29 -2.88
CA GLY A 152 14.53 16.19 -3.03
C GLY A 152 15.25 17.00 -1.95
N ASN A 153 16.44 16.54 -1.53
CA ASN A 153 17.10 16.85 -0.26
C ASN A 153 17.43 18.31 0.09
N MET A 154 17.07 19.35 -0.69
CA MET A 154 17.34 20.75 -0.30
C MET A 154 16.29 21.81 -0.65
N ASP A 155 15.34 21.56 -1.55
CA ASP A 155 14.26 22.52 -1.88
C ASP A 155 12.90 21.82 -1.92
N ASN A 156 12.30 21.60 -0.74
CA ASN A 156 10.94 21.05 -0.63
C ASN A 156 9.92 22.11 -1.05
N PHE A 157 9.48 22.07 -2.30
CA PHE A 157 8.34 22.83 -2.77
C PHE A 157 7.35 21.92 -3.50
N SER A 158 6.07 22.23 -3.32
CA SER A 158 4.98 21.65 -4.11
C SER A 158 4.23 22.77 -4.81
N THR A 159 3.92 22.56 -6.08
CA THR A 159 2.99 23.43 -6.80
C THR A 159 1.60 22.81 -6.70
N LEU A 160 0.66 23.56 -6.14
CA LEU A 160 -0.73 23.15 -6.00
C LEU A 160 -1.61 23.98 -6.92
N TYR A 161 -2.61 23.34 -7.48
CA TYR A 161 -3.71 23.95 -8.21
C TYR A 161 -4.98 23.68 -7.45
N THR A 162 -5.79 24.70 -7.28
CA THR A 162 -7.06 24.60 -6.58
C THR A 162 -8.18 25.19 -7.41
N THR A 163 -9.35 24.58 -7.40
CA THR A 163 -10.56 25.12 -8.02
C THR A 163 -11.44 25.80 -6.99
N CYS A 164 -12.07 26.88 -7.43
CA CYS A 164 -13.14 27.63 -6.78
C CYS A 164 -14.25 27.82 -7.81
N ILE A 165 -15.46 28.19 -7.36
CA ILE A 165 -16.48 28.69 -8.28
C ILE A 165 -15.88 29.89 -9.05
N GLY A 166 -15.94 29.83 -10.38
CA GLY A 166 -15.45 30.87 -11.25
C GLY A 166 -13.92 30.90 -11.48
N CYS A 167 -13.12 30.06 -10.83
CA CYS A 167 -11.67 30.22 -10.91
C CYS A 167 -10.84 28.96 -10.68
N ILE A 168 -9.61 29.02 -11.19
CA ILE A 168 -8.51 28.15 -10.78
C ILE A 168 -7.35 29.01 -10.29
N LYS A 169 -6.72 28.57 -9.20
CA LYS A 169 -5.59 29.25 -8.56
C LYS A 169 -4.41 28.30 -8.48
N GLU A 170 -3.22 28.83 -8.72
CA GLU A 170 -1.95 28.14 -8.55
C GLU A 170 -1.25 28.71 -7.31
N PHE A 171 -0.73 27.81 -6.49
CA PHE A 171 -0.02 28.13 -5.27
C PHE A 171 1.32 27.41 -5.25
N ARG A 172 2.32 28.10 -4.72
CA ARG A 172 3.58 27.48 -4.31
C ARG A 172 3.53 27.21 -2.81
N ALA A 173 3.54 25.92 -2.45
CA ALA A 173 3.71 25.46 -1.08
C ALA A 173 5.19 25.54 -0.71
N VAL A 174 5.50 26.34 0.32
CA VAL A 174 6.86 26.52 0.83
C VAL A 174 6.85 26.29 2.34
N SER A 175 7.78 25.49 2.84
CA SER A 175 7.98 25.36 4.28
C SER A 175 8.77 26.56 4.82
N ASN A 176 8.26 27.17 5.89
CA ASN A 176 9.03 28.12 6.69
C ASN A 176 9.82 27.44 7.83
N GLY A 177 9.79 26.10 7.89
CA GLY A 177 10.39 25.27 8.94
C GLY A 177 9.52 25.05 10.19
N VAL A 178 8.32 25.64 10.25
CA VAL A 178 7.28 25.35 11.25
C VAL A 178 6.03 24.79 10.57
N LYS A 179 5.62 25.41 9.46
CA LYS A 179 4.44 25.05 8.69
C LYS A 179 4.65 25.25 7.19
N LEU A 180 3.82 24.60 6.40
CA LEU A 180 3.65 24.93 4.99
C LEU A 180 2.84 26.22 4.86
N GLN A 181 3.33 27.13 4.03
CA GLN A 181 2.64 28.33 3.59
C GLN A 181 2.37 28.22 2.09
N LEU A 182 1.15 28.59 1.68
CA LEU A 182 0.81 28.71 0.27
C LEU A 182 0.93 30.16 -0.16
N ASN A 183 1.75 30.37 -1.17
CA ASN A 183 1.87 31.66 -1.84
C ASN A 183 1.13 31.58 -3.17
N LEU A 184 0.09 32.39 -3.36
CA LEU A 184 -0.62 32.50 -4.63
C LEU A 184 0.35 33.00 -5.69
N THR A 185 0.57 32.22 -6.74
CA THR A 185 1.46 32.58 -7.86
C THR A 185 0.64 33.12 -9.03
N ARG A 186 -0.51 32.51 -9.30
CA ARG A 186 -1.35 32.86 -10.45
C ARG A 186 -2.81 32.50 -10.19
N SER A 187 -3.72 33.26 -10.78
CA SER A 187 -5.15 32.97 -10.81
C SER A 187 -5.67 33.13 -12.23
N LEU A 188 -6.54 32.23 -12.67
CA LEU A 188 -7.22 32.28 -13.95
C LEU A 188 -8.73 32.21 -13.71
N GLN A 189 -9.46 33.18 -14.27
CA GLN A 189 -10.92 33.21 -14.22
C GLN A 189 -11.50 32.28 -15.28
N LEU A 190 -12.51 31.50 -14.91
CA LEU A 190 -13.15 30.47 -15.72
C LEU A 190 -14.65 30.46 -15.43
N ASN A 191 -15.48 29.94 -16.33
CA ASN A 191 -16.92 29.73 -16.06
C ASN A 191 -17.18 28.40 -15.34
N LEU A 192 -16.47 28.14 -14.24
CA LEU A 192 -16.71 26.95 -13.40
C LEU A 192 -17.88 27.22 -12.45
N GLN A 193 -18.88 26.35 -12.43
CA GLN A 193 -20.07 26.50 -11.58
C GLN A 193 -20.07 25.50 -10.42
N ASN A 194 -19.64 24.26 -10.65
CA ASN A 194 -19.55 23.24 -9.61
C ASN A 194 -18.36 22.29 -9.82
N PRO A 195 -17.11 22.78 -9.68
CA PRO A 195 -15.93 21.94 -9.82
C PRO A 195 -15.89 20.88 -8.71
N THR A 196 -15.78 19.61 -9.10
CA THR A 196 -15.82 18.46 -8.18
C THR A 196 -14.64 17.49 -8.35
N GLY A 197 -13.84 17.64 -9.41
CA GLY A 197 -12.61 16.89 -9.60
C GLY A 197 -11.53 17.71 -10.30
N LEU A 198 -10.27 17.42 -9.99
CA LEU A 198 -9.10 18.10 -10.54
C LEU A 198 -7.94 17.11 -10.69
N THR A 199 -7.31 17.09 -11.84
CA THR A 199 -6.07 16.32 -12.08
C THR A 199 -5.14 17.05 -13.04
N LEU A 200 -3.87 16.64 -13.09
CA LEU A 200 -2.80 17.32 -13.80
C LEU A 200 -2.03 16.33 -14.66
N LYS A 201 -1.64 16.76 -15.87
CA LYS A 201 -0.60 16.10 -16.64
C LYS A 201 0.22 17.14 -17.38
N GLU A 202 1.52 17.15 -17.11
CA GLU A 202 2.45 18.11 -17.69
C GLU A 202 1.93 19.55 -17.46
N ASN A 203 1.63 20.26 -18.55
CA ASN A 203 1.13 21.62 -18.55
C ASN A 203 -0.41 21.71 -18.67
N ASN A 204 -1.10 20.57 -18.69
CA ASN A 204 -2.55 20.51 -18.80
C ASN A 204 -3.19 20.24 -17.44
N ILE A 205 -4.23 21.00 -17.15
CA ILE A 205 -5.09 20.83 -15.99
C ILE A 205 -6.44 20.34 -16.49
N TYR A 206 -6.93 19.25 -15.92
CA TYR A 206 -8.23 18.68 -16.25
C TYR A 206 -9.16 18.83 -15.07
N ILE A 207 -10.33 19.39 -15.33
CA ILE A 207 -11.33 19.77 -14.32
C ILE A 207 -12.63 19.06 -14.66
N ALA A 208 -13.21 18.39 -13.66
CA ALA A 208 -14.59 17.92 -13.71
C ALA A 208 -15.49 18.99 -13.09
N ASP A 209 -16.34 19.62 -13.89
CA ASP A 209 -17.42 20.47 -13.41
C ASP A 209 -18.74 19.70 -13.48
N SER A 210 -19.32 19.40 -12.33
CA SER A 210 -20.54 18.59 -12.24
C SER A 210 -21.84 19.39 -12.41
N ASN A 211 -21.77 20.69 -12.74
CA ASN A 211 -22.95 21.47 -13.08
C ASN A 211 -23.66 20.85 -14.30
N ILE A 212 -24.97 20.58 -14.17
CA ILE A 212 -25.70 19.80 -15.18
C ILE A 212 -25.90 20.55 -16.51
N GLU A 213 -25.98 21.88 -16.46
CA GLU A 213 -26.32 22.71 -17.63
C GLU A 213 -25.09 23.20 -18.39
N THR A 214 -24.05 23.57 -17.65
CA THR A 214 -22.86 24.26 -18.19
C THR A 214 -21.55 23.53 -17.91
N GLY A 215 -21.57 22.51 -17.06
CA GLY A 215 -20.39 21.74 -16.68
C GLY A 215 -19.97 20.70 -17.71
N GLY A 216 -18.97 19.91 -17.33
CA GLY A 216 -18.35 18.91 -18.17
C GLY A 216 -16.86 18.74 -17.87
N LEU A 217 -16.15 18.11 -18.79
CA LEU A 217 -14.70 17.93 -18.72
C LEU A 217 -14.02 19.12 -19.39
N VAL A 218 -13.29 19.91 -18.60
CA VAL A 218 -12.58 21.10 -19.06
C VAL A 218 -11.07 20.85 -19.00
N ARG A 219 -10.37 21.16 -20.09
CA ARG A 219 -8.90 21.21 -20.15
C ARG A 219 -8.45 22.65 -20.16
N VAL A 220 -7.52 22.99 -19.27
CA VAL A 220 -6.80 24.27 -19.29
C VAL A 220 -5.34 23.96 -19.60
N PHE A 221 -4.83 24.50 -20.72
CA PHE A 221 -3.40 24.51 -20.96
C PHE A 221 -2.80 25.69 -20.20
N TRP A 222 -2.09 25.39 -19.11
CA TRP A 222 -1.70 26.39 -18.12
C TRP A 222 -0.82 27.52 -18.66
N PRO A 223 0.21 27.26 -19.51
CA PRO A 223 1.11 28.31 -19.97
C PRO A 223 0.40 29.47 -20.68
N THR A 224 -0.47 29.17 -21.64
CA THR A 224 -1.18 30.18 -22.45
C THR A 224 -2.56 30.53 -21.90
N SER A 225 -3.05 29.79 -20.89
CA SER A 225 -4.44 29.88 -20.41
C SER A 225 -5.48 29.49 -21.46
N ASP A 226 -5.12 28.64 -22.43
CA ASP A 226 -6.09 28.13 -23.40
C ASP A 226 -7.06 27.14 -22.73
N VAL A 227 -8.34 27.47 -22.78
CA VAL A 227 -9.42 26.68 -22.17
C VAL A 227 -10.18 25.94 -23.26
N ASN A 228 -10.32 24.62 -23.10
CA ASN A 228 -11.05 23.77 -24.02
C ASN A 228 -12.06 22.90 -23.25
N VAL A 229 -13.33 22.94 -23.64
CA VAL A 229 -14.35 22.02 -23.13
C VAL A 229 -14.30 20.75 -23.97
N LEU A 230 -13.80 19.66 -23.38
CA LEU A 230 -13.60 18.38 -24.05
C LEU A 230 -14.89 17.55 -24.14
N LEU A 231 -15.70 17.62 -23.07
CA LEU A 231 -17.01 16.98 -22.99
C LEU A 231 -17.96 17.91 -22.24
N LYS A 232 -19.22 17.96 -22.68
CA LYS A 232 -20.30 18.67 -21.97
C LYS A 232 -21.19 17.67 -21.24
N ASN A 233 -21.66 18.06 -20.06
CA ASN A 233 -22.74 17.34 -19.37
C ASN A 233 -24.02 17.39 -20.21
N ASN A 234 -24.94 16.46 -19.93
CA ASN A 234 -26.19 16.26 -20.66
C ASN A 234 -26.00 16.10 -22.18
N SER A 235 -24.87 15.55 -22.60
CA SER A 235 -24.61 15.18 -23.99
C SER A 235 -24.89 13.69 -24.21
N ASN A 236 -24.95 13.27 -25.48
CA ASN A 236 -25.04 11.86 -25.82
C ASN A 236 -23.88 11.04 -25.22
N ARG A 237 -22.68 11.62 -25.14
CA ARG A 237 -21.45 10.98 -24.64
C ARG A 237 -21.34 11.01 -23.11
N CYS A 238 -21.83 12.04 -22.43
CA CYS A 238 -21.69 12.21 -20.98
C CYS A 238 -22.99 12.72 -20.33
N GLY A 239 -23.49 12.00 -19.32
CA GLY A 239 -24.65 12.43 -18.54
C GLY A 239 -24.27 13.54 -17.56
N ARG A 240 -23.43 13.23 -16.57
CA ARG A 240 -22.87 14.21 -15.64
C ARG A 240 -21.52 13.73 -15.11
N ILE A 241 -20.45 14.44 -15.44
CA ILE A 241 -19.13 14.17 -14.87
C ILE A 241 -19.09 14.54 -13.38
N TYR A 242 -18.30 13.85 -12.57
CA TYR A 242 -18.08 14.23 -11.17
C TYR A 242 -16.60 14.25 -10.76
N SER A 243 -15.84 13.19 -11.04
CA SER A 243 -14.41 13.12 -10.74
C SER A 243 -13.59 12.76 -11.98
N VAL A 244 -12.31 13.10 -11.96
CA VAL A 244 -11.38 12.91 -13.07
C VAL A 244 -10.00 12.46 -12.56
N ALA A 245 -9.37 11.55 -13.30
CA ALA A 245 -7.98 11.11 -13.13
C ALA A 245 -7.34 10.91 -14.51
N ILE A 246 -6.01 10.79 -14.58
CA ILE A 246 -5.27 10.65 -15.83
C ILE A 246 -4.37 9.43 -15.84
N GLN A 247 -4.58 8.54 -16.81
CA GLN A 247 -3.79 7.34 -17.03
C GLN A 247 -3.04 7.51 -18.35
N ASP A 248 -1.73 7.72 -18.29
CA ASP A 248 -0.93 8.06 -19.46
C ASP A 248 -1.56 9.24 -20.22
N THR A 249 -2.06 9.05 -21.44
CA THR A 249 -2.77 10.05 -22.26
C THR A 249 -4.29 10.08 -22.06
N ASP A 250 -4.83 9.05 -21.42
CA ASP A 250 -6.25 8.79 -21.36
C ASP A 250 -6.85 9.44 -20.10
N ILE A 251 -7.99 10.10 -20.26
CA ILE A 251 -8.67 10.77 -19.15
C ILE A 251 -9.74 9.80 -18.62
N ILE A 252 -9.56 9.34 -17.39
CA ILE A 252 -10.55 8.53 -16.70
C ILE A 252 -11.49 9.44 -15.93
N TYR A 253 -12.80 9.24 -16.07
CA TYR A 253 -13.77 10.05 -15.35
C TYR A 253 -15.00 9.25 -14.93
N THR A 254 -15.71 9.77 -13.93
CA THR A 254 -16.98 9.20 -13.46
C THR A 254 -18.16 9.93 -14.07
N ASP A 255 -19.10 9.19 -14.68
CA ASP A 255 -20.36 9.69 -15.21
C ASP A 255 -21.49 9.29 -14.27
N VAL A 256 -21.69 10.08 -13.21
CA VAL A 256 -22.60 9.75 -12.10
C VAL A 256 -24.06 9.67 -12.52
N ALA A 257 -24.46 10.37 -13.59
CA ALA A 257 -25.84 10.29 -14.09
C ALA A 257 -26.08 9.00 -14.89
N LYS A 258 -25.02 8.38 -15.41
CA LYS A 258 -25.08 7.10 -16.14
C LYS A 258 -24.47 5.94 -15.38
N CYS A 259 -24.15 6.09 -14.09
CA CYS A 259 -23.62 5.01 -13.26
C CYS A 259 -22.37 4.31 -13.85
N MET A 260 -21.52 5.06 -14.56
CA MET A 260 -20.42 4.51 -15.36
C MET A 260 -19.09 5.15 -15.02
N VAL A 261 -18.02 4.35 -15.15
CA VAL A 261 -16.66 4.86 -15.28
C VAL A 261 -16.30 4.84 -16.76
N LYS A 262 -15.75 5.94 -17.25
CA LYS A 262 -15.47 6.15 -18.67
C LYS A 262 -14.06 6.62 -18.91
N LYS A 263 -13.61 6.39 -20.13
CA LYS A 263 -12.34 6.83 -20.68
C LYS A 263 -12.60 7.85 -21.77
N TYR A 264 -11.88 8.96 -21.75
CA TYR A 264 -11.83 9.90 -22.86
C TYR A 264 -10.43 9.96 -23.45
N ALA A 265 -10.34 9.65 -24.75
CA ALA A 265 -9.12 9.70 -25.53
C ALA A 265 -9.46 10.15 -26.95
N ASP A 266 -8.68 11.09 -27.50
CA ASP A 266 -8.79 11.56 -28.90
C ASP A 266 -10.22 11.94 -29.35
N GLY A 267 -10.98 12.60 -28.47
CA GLY A 267 -12.36 13.02 -28.76
C GLY A 267 -13.41 11.92 -28.61
N VAL A 268 -13.00 10.69 -28.32
CA VAL A 268 -13.87 9.54 -28.11
C VAL A 268 -14.06 9.31 -26.60
N SER A 269 -15.30 9.04 -26.20
CA SER A 269 -15.69 8.73 -24.83
C SER A 269 -16.22 7.30 -24.79
N GLU A 270 -15.52 6.41 -24.12
CA GLU A 270 -15.85 4.98 -24.05
C GLU A 270 -16.12 4.56 -22.61
N ARG A 271 -16.97 3.55 -22.47
CA ARG A 271 -17.26 2.95 -21.18
C ARG A 271 -16.12 2.01 -20.80
N ILE A 272 -15.64 2.11 -19.56
CA ILE A 272 -14.76 1.11 -18.96
C ILE A 272 -15.61 0.08 -18.22
N THR A 273 -16.58 0.54 -17.44
CA THR A 273 -17.44 -0.34 -16.63
C THR A 273 -18.69 0.39 -16.13
N GLY A 274 -19.62 -0.38 -15.57
CA GLY A 274 -20.91 0.12 -15.07
C GLY A 274 -22.00 0.10 -16.14
N SER A 275 -23.22 0.38 -15.73
CA SER A 275 -24.38 0.34 -16.62
C SER A 275 -25.47 1.28 -16.11
N TRP A 276 -26.32 1.73 -17.03
CA TRP A 276 -27.52 2.48 -16.70
C TRP A 276 -28.72 1.83 -17.39
N PRO A 277 -29.87 1.68 -16.72
CA PRO A 277 -30.09 1.97 -15.29
C PRO A 277 -29.33 1.00 -14.35
N CYS A 278 -29.07 1.44 -13.12
CA CYS A 278 -28.45 0.62 -12.06
C CYS A 278 -29.32 0.66 -10.81
N ASP A 279 -30.03 -0.44 -10.51
CA ASP A 279 -30.94 -0.50 -9.37
C ASP A 279 -30.22 -0.88 -8.06
N TYR A 280 -29.11 -1.62 -8.16
CA TYR A 280 -28.31 -2.07 -7.02
C TYR A 280 -26.82 -2.16 -7.38
N PRO A 281 -25.92 -1.86 -6.44
CA PRO A 281 -24.49 -2.03 -6.67
C PRO A 281 -24.17 -3.52 -6.84
N SER A 282 -23.36 -3.84 -7.85
CA SER A 282 -22.85 -5.20 -8.06
C SER A 282 -21.39 -5.14 -8.48
N ASP A 283 -20.60 -6.07 -7.98
CA ASP A 283 -19.25 -6.29 -8.46
C ASP A 283 -19.29 -7.28 -9.64
N GLY A 284 -18.27 -7.26 -10.49
CA GLY A 284 -18.26 -8.06 -11.71
C GLY A 284 -17.22 -7.58 -12.71
N CYS A 285 -17.35 -8.03 -13.95
CA CYS A 285 -16.56 -7.53 -15.07
C CYS A 285 -17.17 -6.24 -15.64
N GLU A 286 -16.59 -5.74 -16.73
CA GLU A 286 -17.10 -4.58 -17.48
C GLU A 286 -18.60 -4.66 -17.79
N GLU A 287 -19.10 -5.85 -18.13
CA GLU A 287 -20.49 -6.05 -18.56
C GLU A 287 -21.48 -6.20 -17.41
N THR A 288 -21.02 -6.73 -16.26
CA THR A 288 -21.91 -7.16 -15.17
C THR A 288 -21.81 -6.30 -13.92
N SER A 289 -20.76 -5.50 -13.77
CA SER A 289 -20.66 -4.60 -12.62
C SER A 289 -21.61 -3.41 -12.73
N CYS A 290 -22.06 -2.94 -11.58
CA CYS A 290 -23.04 -1.88 -11.44
C CYS A 290 -22.59 -0.95 -10.32
N HIS A 291 -22.74 0.35 -10.53
CA HIS A 291 -22.32 1.39 -9.60
C HIS A 291 -23.48 2.35 -9.33
N VAL A 292 -23.58 2.89 -8.12
CA VAL A 292 -24.72 3.76 -7.75
C VAL A 292 -24.36 5.23 -7.92
N GLN A 293 -23.32 5.70 -7.21
CA GLN A 293 -22.91 7.12 -7.23
C GLN A 293 -21.39 7.26 -7.14
N GLN A 294 -20.73 7.30 -8.30
CA GLN A 294 -19.27 7.28 -8.43
C GLN A 294 -18.64 8.68 -8.28
N THR A 295 -18.29 9.06 -7.06
CA THR A 295 -17.93 10.45 -6.70
C THR A 295 -16.44 10.75 -6.68
N GLY A 296 -15.59 9.73 -6.63
CA GLY A 296 -14.15 9.90 -6.51
C GLY A 296 -13.46 8.86 -7.36
N VAL A 297 -12.42 9.28 -8.06
CA VAL A 297 -11.58 8.37 -8.84
C VAL A 297 -10.12 8.74 -8.69
N CYS A 298 -9.28 7.74 -8.44
CA CYS A 298 -7.83 7.86 -8.52
C CYS A 298 -7.23 6.61 -9.16
N LEU A 299 -5.94 6.66 -9.46
CA LEU A 299 -5.22 5.59 -10.16
C LEU A 299 -4.07 5.07 -9.33
N ILE A 300 -3.86 3.76 -9.37
CA ILE A 300 -2.67 3.07 -8.85
C ILE A 300 -2.17 2.15 -9.97
N GLY A 301 -1.09 2.57 -10.64
CA GLY A 301 -0.63 1.89 -11.85
C GLY A 301 -1.75 1.83 -12.89
N ASN A 302 -2.09 0.61 -13.33
CA ASN A 302 -3.17 0.38 -14.29
C ASN A 302 -4.54 0.11 -13.66
N SER A 303 -4.65 0.29 -12.34
CA SER A 303 -5.88 0.04 -11.60
C SER A 303 -6.57 1.36 -11.25
N ILE A 304 -7.89 1.34 -11.34
CA ILE A 304 -8.76 2.46 -10.98
C ILE A 304 -9.36 2.17 -9.60
N ILE A 305 -9.22 3.13 -8.70
CA ILE A 305 -9.86 3.12 -7.39
C ILE A 305 -11.01 4.12 -7.44
N LEU A 306 -12.19 3.66 -7.04
CA LEU A 306 -13.45 4.37 -7.21
C LEU A 306 -14.16 4.48 -5.87
N THR A 307 -14.59 5.67 -5.46
CA THR A 307 -15.58 5.79 -4.38
C THR A 307 -16.98 5.72 -4.96
N ASP A 308 -17.77 4.76 -4.50
CA ASP A 308 -19.19 4.63 -4.78
C ASP A 308 -19.96 5.06 -3.54
N SER A 309 -20.26 6.35 -3.44
CA SER A 309 -20.89 6.94 -2.25
C SER A 309 -22.30 6.42 -2.03
N GLY A 310 -22.99 6.01 -3.10
CA GLY A 310 -24.37 5.54 -3.04
C GLY A 310 -24.48 4.19 -2.34
N CYS A 311 -23.42 3.38 -2.36
CA CYS A 311 -23.35 2.10 -1.64
C CYS A 311 -22.36 2.10 -0.47
N GLY A 312 -21.78 3.26 -0.12
CA GLY A 312 -20.83 3.35 0.98
C GLY A 312 -19.57 2.50 0.77
N ALA A 313 -19.01 2.45 -0.44
CA ALA A 313 -17.88 1.57 -0.73
C ALA A 313 -16.75 2.24 -1.53
N VAL A 314 -15.54 1.69 -1.40
CA VAL A 314 -14.44 1.93 -2.33
C VAL A 314 -14.24 0.66 -3.16
N LYS A 315 -14.31 0.80 -4.49
CA LYS A 315 -14.21 -0.29 -5.46
C LYS A 315 -12.86 -0.23 -6.20
N LEU A 316 -12.38 -1.40 -6.60
CA LEU A 316 -11.17 -1.60 -7.39
C LEU A 316 -11.57 -2.12 -8.77
N ILE A 317 -11.14 -1.43 -9.82
CA ILE A 317 -11.25 -1.90 -11.21
C ILE A 317 -9.81 -2.10 -11.70
N SER A 318 -9.44 -3.34 -11.99
CA SER A 318 -8.07 -3.71 -12.33
C SER A 318 -8.05 -4.70 -13.49
N PRO A 319 -7.11 -4.59 -14.43
CA PRO A 319 -6.75 -5.70 -15.30
C PRO A 319 -6.31 -6.90 -14.46
N LEU A 320 -6.67 -8.11 -14.90
CA LEU A 320 -6.27 -9.36 -14.22
C LEU A 320 -4.91 -9.89 -14.69
N THR A 321 -4.30 -9.30 -15.73
CA THR A 321 -3.06 -9.78 -16.34
C THR A 321 -1.91 -9.90 -15.34
N GLY A 322 -1.68 -8.86 -14.53
CA GLY A 322 -0.64 -8.87 -13.49
C GLY A 322 -0.88 -9.96 -12.43
N TYR A 323 -2.14 -10.13 -12.01
CA TYR A 323 -2.52 -11.18 -11.06
C TYR A 323 -2.35 -12.58 -11.64
N ILE A 324 -2.71 -12.78 -12.92
CA ILE A 324 -2.49 -14.04 -13.64
C ILE A 324 -1.00 -14.37 -13.71
N HIS A 325 -0.14 -13.41 -14.08
CA HIS A 325 1.32 -13.64 -14.13
C HIS A 325 1.89 -13.97 -12.74
N TYR A 326 1.42 -13.30 -11.69
CA TYR A 326 1.81 -13.60 -10.32
C TYR A 326 1.43 -15.04 -9.93
N LEU A 327 0.18 -15.45 -10.19
CA LEU A 327 -0.30 -16.81 -9.91
C LEU A 327 0.40 -17.88 -10.74
N GLN A 328 0.77 -17.57 -12.00
CA GLN A 328 1.55 -18.47 -12.84
C GLN A 328 2.92 -18.75 -12.23
N ASN A 329 3.65 -17.72 -11.84
CA ASN A 329 4.96 -17.86 -11.18
C ASN A 329 4.85 -18.59 -9.84
N LEU A 330 3.80 -18.33 -9.06
CA LEU A 330 3.51 -19.10 -7.84
C LEU A 330 3.25 -20.58 -8.16
N GLY A 331 2.48 -20.85 -9.21
CA GLY A 331 2.23 -22.19 -9.74
C GLY A 331 3.50 -22.89 -10.22
N ASP A 332 4.42 -22.15 -10.83
CA ASP A 332 5.70 -22.68 -11.31
C ASP A 332 6.59 -23.17 -10.17
N ILE A 333 6.54 -22.55 -8.98
CA ILE A 333 7.21 -23.08 -7.79
C ILE A 333 6.69 -24.49 -7.46
N TYR A 334 5.37 -24.70 -7.50
CA TYR A 334 4.77 -26.02 -7.24
C TYR A 334 5.11 -27.04 -8.35
N ARG A 335 5.09 -26.60 -9.62
CA ARG A 335 5.45 -27.44 -10.77
C ARG A 335 6.91 -27.88 -10.71
N CYS A 336 7.83 -27.01 -10.28
CA CYS A 336 9.25 -27.33 -10.09
C CYS A 336 9.44 -28.61 -9.28
N PHE A 337 8.54 -28.89 -8.35
CA PHE A 337 8.63 -30.03 -7.43
C PHE A 337 7.52 -31.07 -7.66
N GLY A 338 6.83 -31.04 -8.80
CA GLY A 338 5.80 -32.03 -9.13
C GLY A 338 4.60 -32.03 -8.17
N VAL A 339 4.31 -30.91 -7.52
CA VAL A 339 3.13 -30.74 -6.66
C VAL A 339 1.93 -30.48 -7.57
N HIS A 340 0.96 -31.40 -7.56
CA HIS A 340 -0.20 -31.39 -8.47
C HIS A 340 0.18 -31.31 -9.97
N SER A 341 1.37 -31.77 -10.35
CA SER A 341 1.89 -31.77 -11.72
C SER A 341 2.76 -33.00 -11.97
N PRO A 342 2.94 -33.43 -13.25
CA PRO A 342 3.91 -34.47 -13.59
C PRO A 342 5.30 -34.13 -13.05
N ALA A 343 6.10 -35.17 -12.79
CA ALA A 343 7.50 -34.97 -12.44
C ALA A 343 8.24 -34.28 -13.59
N MET A 344 9.23 -33.46 -13.26
CA MET A 344 10.09 -32.82 -14.24
C MET A 344 11.55 -33.09 -13.90
N ASN A 345 12.39 -33.04 -14.93
CA ASN A 345 13.83 -33.15 -14.76
C ASN A 345 14.39 -32.03 -13.86
N VAL A 346 15.40 -32.35 -13.05
CA VAL A 346 16.03 -31.43 -12.09
C VAL A 346 16.65 -30.19 -12.73
N GLU A 347 17.26 -30.28 -13.91
CA GLU A 347 17.84 -29.13 -14.63
C GLU A 347 16.73 -28.20 -15.15
N ARG A 348 15.60 -28.78 -15.56
CA ARG A 348 14.42 -28.01 -15.97
C ARG A 348 13.78 -27.31 -14.76
N ALA A 349 13.70 -27.99 -13.62
CA ALA A 349 13.22 -27.40 -12.37
C ALA A 349 14.11 -26.24 -11.91
N TYR A 350 15.44 -26.40 -11.99
CA TYR A 350 16.39 -25.34 -11.68
C TYR A 350 16.17 -24.10 -12.57
N THR A 351 16.10 -24.30 -13.89
CA THR A 351 15.86 -23.21 -14.86
C THR A 351 14.55 -22.46 -14.56
N LEU A 352 13.46 -23.20 -14.35
CA LEU A 352 12.15 -22.62 -14.06
C LEU A 352 12.16 -21.84 -12.74
N LEU A 353 12.81 -22.38 -11.70
CA LEU A 353 12.89 -21.70 -10.40
C LEU A 353 13.79 -20.45 -10.45
N GLN A 354 14.82 -20.44 -11.29
CA GLN A 354 15.61 -19.24 -11.58
C GLN A 354 14.76 -18.16 -12.24
N GLU A 355 13.96 -18.51 -13.24
CA GLU A 355 13.03 -17.57 -13.90
C GLU A 355 12.05 -16.95 -12.89
N VAL A 356 11.50 -17.78 -11.99
CA VAL A 356 10.63 -17.33 -10.89
C VAL A 356 11.36 -16.40 -9.92
N ALA A 357 12.60 -16.73 -9.55
CA ALA A 357 13.41 -15.88 -8.66
C ALA A 357 13.68 -14.50 -9.28
N VAL A 358 14.02 -14.48 -10.58
CA VAL A 358 14.23 -13.24 -11.34
C VAL A 358 12.94 -12.41 -11.39
N PHE A 359 11.80 -13.05 -11.65
CA PHE A 359 10.49 -12.38 -11.67
C PHE A 359 10.19 -11.67 -10.34
N PHE A 360 10.29 -12.36 -9.20
CA PHE A 360 10.00 -11.75 -7.91
C PHE A 360 11.01 -10.69 -7.48
N ARG A 361 12.28 -10.85 -7.83
CA ARG A 361 13.29 -9.81 -7.61
C ARG A 361 12.96 -8.55 -8.42
N LYS A 362 12.61 -8.72 -9.69
CA LYS A 362 12.20 -7.61 -10.55
C LYS A 362 10.98 -6.87 -10.01
N MET A 363 9.98 -7.58 -9.46
CA MET A 363 8.84 -6.93 -8.80
C MET A 363 9.27 -5.99 -7.66
N VAL A 364 10.25 -6.39 -6.85
CA VAL A 364 10.80 -5.58 -5.75
C VAL A 364 11.55 -4.36 -6.30
N GLU A 365 12.36 -4.55 -7.33
CA GLU A 365 13.11 -3.47 -8.00
C GLU A 365 12.17 -2.44 -8.64
N ASP A 366 11.15 -2.91 -9.36
CA ASP A 366 10.14 -2.06 -10.00
C ASP A 366 9.37 -1.24 -8.95
N CYS A 367 8.99 -1.85 -7.82
CA CYS A 367 8.34 -1.14 -6.71
C CYS A 367 9.24 -0.06 -6.09
N ARG A 368 10.54 -0.34 -5.91
CA ARG A 368 11.51 0.65 -5.41
C ARG A 368 11.78 1.77 -6.41
N THR A 369 11.71 1.49 -7.70
CA THR A 369 11.92 2.48 -8.77
C THR A 369 10.70 3.37 -8.94
N ALA A 370 9.50 2.81 -8.82
CA ALA A 370 8.24 3.54 -8.97
C ALA A 370 7.93 4.51 -7.81
N HIS A 371 8.59 4.34 -6.66
CA HIS A 371 8.26 5.08 -5.45
C HIS A 371 9.51 5.64 -4.76
N PRO A 372 9.48 6.90 -4.26
CA PRO A 372 10.59 7.52 -3.55
C PRO A 372 10.71 6.97 -2.11
N LEU A 373 11.02 5.68 -1.99
CA LEU A 373 11.11 4.97 -0.72
C LEU A 373 12.52 5.08 -0.13
N SER A 374 12.61 5.15 1.19
CA SER A 374 13.90 5.00 1.89
C SER A 374 14.58 3.68 1.49
N PRO A 375 15.90 3.67 1.22
CA PRO A 375 16.64 2.45 0.92
C PRO A 375 16.51 1.38 2.02
N THR A 376 16.32 1.79 3.27
CA THR A 376 16.22 0.89 4.43
C THR A 376 14.80 0.40 4.69
N ARG A 377 13.79 0.88 3.95
CA ARG A 377 12.42 0.41 4.11
C ARG A 377 12.30 -1.02 3.60
N LEU A 378 11.79 -1.89 4.46
CA LEU A 378 11.44 -3.27 4.13
C LEU A 378 10.14 -3.27 3.32
N LEU A 379 10.14 -3.89 2.14
CA LEU A 379 8.90 -4.09 1.36
C LEU A 379 8.25 -5.41 1.73
N GLN A 380 6.91 -5.41 1.77
CA GLN A 380 6.10 -6.56 2.17
C GLN A 380 4.82 -6.67 1.33
N GLY A 381 3.99 -7.67 1.61
CA GLY A 381 2.69 -7.90 0.95
C GLY A 381 1.84 -6.65 0.69
N PRO A 382 1.65 -5.73 1.67
CA PRO A 382 0.88 -4.52 1.48
C PRO A 382 1.42 -3.58 0.39
N ASP A 383 2.71 -3.67 0.06
CA ASP A 383 3.36 -2.88 -0.99
C ASP A 383 3.11 -3.44 -2.40
N GLY A 384 2.41 -4.57 -2.52
CA GLY A 384 2.21 -5.27 -3.78
C GLY A 384 3.39 -6.15 -4.20
N VAL A 385 4.28 -6.51 -3.27
CA VAL A 385 5.40 -7.42 -3.50
C VAL A 385 5.40 -8.58 -2.50
N PRO A 386 5.98 -9.74 -2.82
CA PRO A 386 6.13 -10.82 -1.85
C PRO A 386 6.98 -10.39 -0.65
N ALA A 387 6.77 -11.07 0.48
CA ALA A 387 7.64 -10.89 1.64
C ALA A 387 9.10 -11.25 1.29
N GLU A 388 10.05 -10.49 1.82
CA GLU A 388 11.49 -10.75 1.65
C GLU A 388 11.87 -12.20 1.99
N LYS A 389 11.25 -12.77 3.04
CA LYS A 389 11.46 -14.18 3.43
C LYS A 389 11.06 -15.15 2.31
N THR A 390 9.96 -14.88 1.60
CA THR A 390 9.51 -15.70 0.48
C THR A 390 10.53 -15.69 -0.65
N ILE A 391 11.05 -14.51 -0.99
CA ILE A 391 12.06 -14.36 -2.04
C ILE A 391 13.35 -15.09 -1.65
N LYS A 392 13.83 -14.90 -0.42
CA LYS A 392 15.00 -15.61 0.11
C LYS A 392 14.83 -17.13 0.05
N THR A 393 13.64 -17.65 0.41
CA THR A 393 13.37 -19.09 0.30
C THR A 393 13.47 -19.60 -1.14
N ILE A 394 12.95 -18.85 -2.11
CA ILE A 394 13.07 -19.20 -3.53
C ILE A 394 14.54 -19.21 -3.96
N GLU A 395 15.30 -18.19 -3.58
CA GLU A 395 16.74 -18.09 -3.89
C GLU A 395 17.55 -19.23 -3.24
N THR A 396 17.27 -19.59 -1.99
CA THR A 396 17.89 -20.74 -1.33
C THR A 396 17.60 -22.05 -2.07
N ASN A 397 16.36 -22.24 -2.54
CA ASN A 397 16.01 -23.42 -3.33
C ASN A 397 16.74 -23.45 -4.69
N VAL A 398 16.93 -22.29 -5.33
CA VAL A 398 17.75 -22.19 -6.55
C VAL A 398 19.20 -22.60 -6.28
N LEU A 399 19.80 -22.09 -5.19
CA LEU A 399 21.16 -22.46 -4.80
C LEU A 399 21.29 -23.95 -4.52
N ALA A 400 20.37 -24.52 -3.74
CA ALA A 400 20.36 -25.95 -3.42
C ALA A 400 20.27 -26.84 -4.67
N LEU A 401 19.41 -26.48 -5.63
CA LEU A 401 19.33 -27.20 -6.91
C LEU A 401 20.61 -27.06 -7.73
N SER A 402 21.22 -25.86 -7.75
CA SER A 402 22.49 -25.62 -8.44
C SER A 402 23.61 -26.51 -7.89
N GLU A 403 23.75 -26.55 -6.56
CA GLU A 403 24.76 -27.37 -5.87
C GLU A 403 24.51 -28.87 -6.08
N PHE A 404 23.24 -29.30 -6.04
CA PHE A 404 22.86 -30.68 -6.32
C PHE A 404 23.23 -31.09 -7.75
N ILE A 405 22.88 -30.27 -8.75
CA ILE A 405 23.20 -30.52 -10.16
C ILE A 405 24.71 -30.58 -10.36
N ALA A 406 25.48 -29.63 -9.79
CA ALA A 406 26.93 -29.62 -9.89
C ALA A 406 27.55 -30.90 -9.29
N THR A 407 27.14 -31.26 -8.07
CA THR A 407 27.67 -32.44 -7.36
C THR A 407 27.38 -33.74 -8.13
N ILE A 408 26.15 -33.93 -8.59
CA ILE A 408 25.79 -35.13 -9.35
C ILE A 408 26.46 -35.12 -10.73
N GLY A 409 26.58 -33.96 -11.37
CA GLY A 409 27.27 -33.80 -12.65
C GLY A 409 28.74 -34.18 -12.58
N GLU A 410 29.42 -33.86 -11.48
CA GLU A 410 30.81 -34.29 -11.23
C GLU A 410 30.92 -35.80 -11.00
N LEU A 411 29.97 -36.40 -10.28
CA LEU A 411 29.98 -37.83 -9.96
C LEU A 411 29.58 -38.71 -11.15
N ASN A 412 28.50 -38.34 -11.85
CA ASN A 412 28.00 -39.05 -13.02
C ASN A 412 27.07 -38.16 -13.87
N PRO A 413 27.57 -37.54 -14.95
CA PRO A 413 26.76 -36.63 -15.77
C PRO A 413 25.62 -37.34 -16.51
N ASN A 414 25.72 -38.65 -16.75
CA ASN A 414 24.71 -39.40 -17.50
C ASN A 414 23.42 -39.63 -16.72
N ILE A 415 23.43 -39.42 -15.39
CA ILE A 415 22.24 -39.62 -14.56
C ILE A 415 21.37 -38.36 -14.47
N LEU A 416 21.96 -37.16 -14.65
CA LEU A 416 21.26 -35.87 -14.53
C LEU A 416 19.97 -35.79 -15.37
N PRO A 417 19.92 -36.22 -16.65
CA PRO A 417 18.70 -36.18 -17.45
C PRO A 417 17.58 -37.06 -16.88
N ASN A 418 17.92 -38.07 -16.08
CA ASN A 418 16.99 -39.05 -15.52
C ASN A 418 16.56 -38.74 -14.08
N ILE A 419 17.09 -37.67 -13.46
CA ILE A 419 16.69 -37.28 -12.11
C ILE A 419 15.45 -36.40 -12.17
N ASP A 420 14.37 -36.90 -11.59
CA ASP A 420 13.18 -36.12 -11.31
C ASP A 420 13.39 -35.19 -10.11
N SER A 421 12.79 -34.00 -10.18
CA SER A 421 12.80 -33.00 -9.11
C SER A 421 11.79 -33.30 -8.00
N LYS A 422 10.79 -34.15 -8.26
CA LYS A 422 9.70 -34.46 -7.32
C LYS A 422 10.17 -35.10 -6.00
N PRO A 423 11.19 -35.99 -5.98
CA PRO A 423 11.78 -36.46 -4.73
C PRO A 423 12.50 -35.36 -3.92
N LEU A 424 12.84 -34.22 -4.53
CA LEU A 424 13.49 -33.10 -3.84
C LEU A 424 12.49 -32.29 -3.00
N THR A 425 11.19 -32.30 -3.35
CA THR A 425 10.11 -31.83 -2.46
C THR A 425 10.13 -32.58 -1.13
N SER A 426 10.40 -33.88 -1.21
CA SER A 426 10.51 -34.75 -0.06
C SER A 426 11.84 -34.64 0.65
N LEU A 427 12.87 -33.90 0.23
CA LEU A 427 14.08 -33.76 1.05
C LEU A 427 13.84 -32.83 2.26
N ILE A 428 12.99 -31.82 2.08
CA ILE A 428 12.45 -30.98 3.17
C ILE A 428 11.48 -31.79 4.03
N ASN A 429 10.62 -32.59 3.39
CA ASN A 429 9.68 -33.48 4.09
C ASN A 429 10.38 -34.70 4.73
N GLU A 430 11.54 -35.12 4.25
CA GLU A 430 12.35 -36.23 4.75
C GLU A 430 13.23 -35.77 5.88
N HIS A 431 13.72 -34.53 5.90
CA HIS A 431 14.32 -33.98 7.12
C HIS A 431 13.29 -33.91 8.26
N PHE A 432 12.04 -33.59 7.89
CA PHE A 432 10.88 -33.58 8.78
C PHE A 432 10.46 -34.99 9.20
N HIS A 433 10.41 -35.94 8.27
CA HIS A 433 10.10 -37.34 8.53
C HIS A 433 11.26 -38.10 9.17
N HIS A 434 12.51 -37.65 9.03
CA HIS A 434 13.68 -38.24 9.67
C HIS A 434 13.57 -38.13 11.19
N ARG A 435 13.07 -37.00 11.72
CA ARG A 435 12.76 -36.87 13.16
C ARG A 435 11.64 -37.78 13.62
N LEU A 436 10.62 -37.99 12.80
CA LEU A 436 9.56 -38.95 13.08
C LEU A 436 10.07 -40.41 12.99
N ARG A 437 10.97 -40.68 12.03
CA ARG A 437 11.65 -41.96 11.83
C ARG A 437 12.64 -42.33 12.94
N GLN A 438 13.12 -41.35 13.71
CA GLN A 438 13.89 -41.60 14.94
C GLN A 438 13.04 -42.20 16.06
N ILE A 439 11.72 -42.03 16.03
CA ILE A 439 10.79 -42.57 17.04
C ILE A 439 10.06 -43.81 16.48
N TYR A 440 9.69 -43.79 15.19
CA TYR A 440 8.95 -44.85 14.52
C TYR A 440 9.54 -45.12 13.13
N ASP A 441 10.08 -46.32 12.89
CA ASP A 441 10.76 -46.68 11.64
C ASP A 441 9.90 -46.39 10.37
N MET A 442 8.58 -46.56 10.49
CA MET A 442 7.59 -46.15 9.49
C MET A 442 6.28 -45.72 10.19
N PRO A 443 6.07 -44.42 10.46
CA PRO A 443 4.94 -43.96 11.25
C PRO A 443 3.62 -44.09 10.50
N ASP A 444 2.58 -44.57 11.19
CA ASP A 444 1.21 -44.55 10.67
C ASP A 444 0.60 -43.13 10.73
N MET A 445 -0.54 -42.93 10.06
CA MET A 445 -1.24 -41.63 10.00
C MET A 445 -1.58 -41.05 11.38
N LEU A 446 -1.89 -41.90 12.36
CA LEU A 446 -2.26 -41.47 13.71
C LEU A 446 -1.02 -41.05 14.52
N GLN A 447 0.08 -41.80 14.38
CA GLN A 447 1.38 -41.49 14.96
C GLN A 447 1.92 -40.17 14.38
N LEU A 448 1.75 -39.96 13.07
CA LEU A 448 2.12 -38.73 12.39
C LEU A 448 1.32 -37.53 12.93
N ALA A 449 -0.01 -37.64 13.00
CA ALA A 449 -0.86 -36.56 13.52
C ALA A 449 -0.54 -36.18 14.97
N ARG A 450 -0.18 -37.16 15.82
CA ARG A 450 0.17 -36.93 17.24
C ARG A 450 1.52 -36.26 17.44
N THR A 451 2.47 -36.51 16.55
CA THR A 451 3.86 -36.05 16.70
C THR A 451 4.20 -34.86 15.80
N PHE A 452 3.29 -34.51 14.88
CA PHE A 452 3.47 -33.42 13.92
C PHE A 452 3.87 -32.10 14.59
N SER A 453 3.11 -31.61 15.59
CA SER A 453 3.42 -30.30 16.19
C SER A 453 4.79 -30.28 16.87
N SER A 454 5.15 -31.34 17.58
CA SER A 454 6.45 -31.45 18.25
C SER A 454 7.62 -31.53 17.25
N ALA A 455 7.42 -32.22 16.13
CA ALA A 455 8.42 -32.31 15.05
C ALA A 455 8.58 -30.96 14.32
N VAL A 456 7.49 -30.23 14.08
CA VAL A 456 7.52 -28.83 13.56
C VAL A 456 8.31 -27.94 14.52
N ASP A 457 7.97 -27.97 15.81
CA ASP A 457 8.61 -27.12 16.82
C ASP A 457 10.12 -27.38 16.91
N GLU A 458 10.54 -28.64 16.84
CA GLU A 458 11.96 -29.00 16.87
C GLU A 458 12.70 -28.60 15.59
N PHE A 459 12.05 -28.74 14.43
CA PHE A 459 12.59 -28.28 13.16
C PHE A 459 12.75 -26.75 13.13
N LEU A 460 11.75 -26.01 13.60
CA LEU A 460 11.79 -24.54 13.68
C LEU A 460 12.90 -24.05 14.62
N LYS A 461 13.16 -24.75 15.73
CA LYS A 461 14.27 -24.46 16.65
C LYS A 461 15.66 -24.57 16.00
N LYS A 462 15.82 -25.43 15.00
CA LYS A 462 17.10 -25.64 14.30
C LYS A 462 17.27 -24.80 13.05
N SER A 463 16.17 -24.52 12.35
CA SER A 463 16.16 -23.82 11.06
C SER A 463 16.08 -22.29 11.18
N THR A 464 15.78 -21.78 12.38
CA THR A 464 15.84 -20.35 12.66
C THR A 464 17.03 -20.05 13.57
N GLU A 465 17.95 -19.16 13.15
CA GLU A 465 18.97 -18.55 14.01
C GLU A 465 18.35 -17.60 15.07
N CYS A 466 17.16 -17.92 15.56
CA CYS A 466 16.44 -17.11 16.52
C CYS A 466 16.76 -17.66 17.91
N GLY A 467 17.65 -16.97 18.64
CA GLY A 467 17.88 -17.22 20.06
C GLY A 467 16.61 -16.88 20.85
N TYR A 468 15.72 -17.85 21.04
CA TYR A 468 14.59 -17.69 21.95
C TYR A 468 15.06 -17.91 23.39
N LEU A 469 15.18 -16.82 24.14
CA LEU A 469 15.14 -16.82 25.60
C LEU A 469 13.71 -17.18 26.03
N TYR A 470 13.55 -18.35 26.64
CA TYR A 470 12.31 -18.74 27.29
C TYR A 470 12.05 -17.84 28.50
N ASN A 471 11.08 -16.92 28.41
CA ASN A 471 10.45 -16.33 29.59
C ASN A 471 9.25 -17.20 29.97
N THR A 472 9.46 -18.16 30.89
CA THR A 472 8.34 -18.77 31.62
C THR A 472 7.78 -17.75 32.60
N SER A 473 6.82 -16.92 32.17
CA SER A 473 5.98 -16.19 33.12
C SER A 473 4.89 -17.10 33.64
N ARG A 474 4.77 -17.15 34.96
CA ARG A 474 3.99 -18.12 35.75
C ARG A 474 2.56 -17.64 36.04
N LYS A 475 2.01 -16.66 35.32
CA LYS A 475 0.74 -16.02 35.74
C LYS A 475 -0.41 -15.89 34.75
N ASP A 476 -0.22 -15.92 33.43
CA ASP A 476 -1.35 -15.62 32.50
C ASP A 476 -1.43 -16.56 31.29
N SER A 477 -1.60 -17.87 31.54
CA SER A 477 -1.96 -18.84 30.49
C SER A 477 -3.49 -18.92 30.37
N TYR A 478 -4.02 -18.66 29.17
CA TYR A 478 -5.43 -18.68 28.78
C TYR A 478 -6.10 -20.07 28.78
N TYR A 479 -5.50 -21.07 29.43
CA TYR A 479 -6.05 -22.42 29.55
C TYR A 479 -6.36 -22.71 31.02
N GLU A 480 -7.60 -23.10 31.31
CA GLU A 480 -8.00 -23.54 32.64
C GLU A 480 -7.16 -24.77 33.05
N GLN A 481 -6.52 -24.70 34.21
CA GLN A 481 -5.84 -25.86 34.79
C GLN A 481 -6.90 -26.87 35.26
N PRO A 482 -6.83 -28.15 34.83
CA PRO A 482 -7.70 -29.19 35.35
C PRO A 482 -7.47 -29.37 36.86
N VAL A 483 -8.51 -29.16 37.66
CA VAL A 483 -8.46 -29.40 39.10
C VAL A 483 -8.49 -30.91 39.36
N GLY A 484 -7.47 -31.43 40.03
CA GLY A 484 -7.39 -32.85 40.42
C GLY A 484 -6.29 -33.68 39.77
N LEU A 485 -5.29 -33.06 39.14
CA LEU A 485 -4.15 -33.80 38.60
C LEU A 485 -3.29 -34.42 39.73
N VAL A 486 -3.13 -35.74 39.65
CA VAL A 486 -2.27 -36.53 40.54
C VAL A 486 -0.82 -36.18 40.25
N ALA A 487 -0.03 -35.88 41.29
CA ALA A 487 1.37 -35.52 41.13
C ALA A 487 2.13 -36.66 40.41
N PHE A 488 3.09 -36.30 39.54
CA PHE A 488 3.78 -37.25 38.65
C PHE A 488 4.48 -38.39 39.41
N ASN A 489 4.87 -38.16 40.67
CA ASN A 489 5.46 -39.14 41.57
C ASN A 489 4.46 -40.18 42.11
N MET A 490 3.16 -39.96 41.93
CA MET A 490 2.05 -40.82 42.36
C MET A 490 1.51 -41.71 41.22
N LEU A 491 2.06 -41.58 40.00
CA LEU A 491 1.74 -42.47 38.90
C LEU A 491 2.43 -43.83 39.11
N PRO A 492 1.72 -44.96 38.91
CA PRO A 492 2.32 -46.29 39.04
C PRO A 492 3.46 -46.45 38.01
N LYS A 493 4.64 -46.83 38.49
CA LYS A 493 5.79 -47.08 37.63
C LYS A 493 5.55 -48.38 36.86
N LEU A 494 5.60 -48.30 35.54
CA LEU A 494 5.63 -49.48 34.67
C LEU A 494 6.87 -50.32 35.03
N PRO A 495 6.72 -51.63 35.30
CA PRO A 495 7.87 -52.49 35.53
C PRO A 495 8.72 -52.54 34.25
N LEU A 496 10.03 -52.44 34.43
CA LEU A 496 11.00 -52.61 33.35
C LEU A 496 10.86 -54.04 32.80
N PRO A 497 10.85 -54.23 31.47
CA PRO A 497 10.94 -55.55 30.87
C PRO A 497 12.17 -56.28 31.41
N THR A 498 11.96 -57.45 31.99
CA THR A 498 13.03 -58.39 32.33
C THR A 498 13.45 -59.11 31.06
N ASP A 499 14.76 -59.11 30.83
CA ASP A 499 15.53 -59.73 29.72
C ASP A 499 15.62 -58.83 28.46
N GLU A 500 16.78 -58.34 28.01
CA GLU A 500 18.18 -58.66 28.28
C GLU A 500 19.02 -57.40 28.51
N LYS A 501 19.94 -57.50 29.46
CA LYS A 501 21.05 -56.58 29.61
C LYS A 501 22.08 -56.81 28.50
N ALA A 502 22.75 -55.71 28.18
CA ALA A 502 24.08 -55.61 27.60
C ALA A 502 24.09 -55.60 26.07
N LYS A 503 24.62 -54.59 25.39
CA LYS A 503 25.75 -53.72 25.72
C LYS A 503 25.58 -52.44 24.92
N PHE A 504 25.72 -51.27 25.51
CA PHE A 504 26.58 -50.20 24.99
C PHE A 504 26.78 -49.18 26.12
N LYS A 505 28.05 -49.00 26.49
CA LYS A 505 28.60 -47.96 27.36
C LYS A 505 29.99 -47.69 26.78
N PRO A 506 30.47 -46.44 26.78
CA PRO A 506 29.91 -45.26 26.12
C PRO A 506 29.98 -45.34 24.59
#